data_AF-A0A2K1J6V4-F1
#
_entry.id   AF-A0A2K1J6V4-F1
#
_cell.length_a   1.000
_cell.length_b   1.000
_cell.length_c   1.000
_cell.angle_alpha   90.00
_cell.angle_beta   90.00
_cell.angle_gamma   90.00
#
_symmetry.space_group_name_H-M   'P 1'
#
loop_
_entity.id
_entity.type
_entity.pdbx_description
1 polymer ?
#
loop_
_entity_poly.entity_id
_entity_poly.type
_entity_poly.pdbx_seq_one_letter_code
_entity_poly.pdbx_strand_id
1 'polypeptide(L)'
;YYDTLFECIELSISEASASLDVCAIGEYETDVTCAHMCQRGEVDAILSSDYDSLLFGCPYLIKDINMVEGYADVITLQSIYGHFNIDHFQVIDICILMGTDYNKKIGRVGPKTTLAEIQSHGKLENSKYYNKKELSINRLRQIYNCTYLKYKVRWFFIKANEEFDMLECSIKIL
;
A
#
# COMPACT_ATOMS: atom_id res chain seq x y z
N TYR A 1 13.34 -12.04 17.63
CA TYR A 1 13.19 -12.78 16.34
C TYR A 1 12.90 -11.81 15.18
N TYR A 2 13.00 -10.50 15.42
CA TYR A 2 12.75 -9.40 14.49
C TYR A 2 13.90 -8.37 14.50
N ASP A 3 15.05 -8.72 15.10
CA ASP A 3 16.10 -7.75 15.46
C ASP A 3 17.35 -7.86 14.57
N THR A 4 17.35 -8.73 13.57
CA THR A 4 18.49 -9.01 12.68
C THR A 4 18.17 -8.81 11.20
N LEU A 5 16.97 -8.33 10.89
CA LEU A 5 16.45 -8.22 9.50
C LEU A 5 16.28 -6.77 9.03
N PHE A 6 16.53 -5.79 9.90
CA PHE A 6 16.56 -4.37 9.56
C PHE A 6 17.99 -3.80 9.57
N GLU A 7 18.97 -4.64 9.22
CA GLU A 7 20.30 -4.16 8.82
C GLU A 7 20.31 -3.94 7.30
N CYS A 8 20.81 -2.75 6.94
CA CYS A 8 21.13 -2.23 5.60
C CYS A 8 19.95 -1.62 4.81
N ILE A 9 19.60 -0.37 5.11
CA ILE A 9 20.24 0.78 4.44
C ILE A 9 20.49 1.89 5.48
N GLU A 10 21.65 1.88 6.14
CA GLU A 10 22.23 3.14 6.60
C GLU A 10 22.68 3.89 5.35
N LEU A 11 21.86 4.85 4.90
CA LEU A 11 22.40 5.94 4.09
C LEU A 11 23.26 6.76 5.05
N SER A 12 24.57 6.51 5.08
CA SER A 12 25.49 7.51 5.60
C SER A 12 25.32 8.73 4.72
N ILE A 13 24.71 9.78 5.26
CA ILE A 13 24.49 11.05 4.57
C ILE A 13 25.81 11.84 4.46
N SER A 14 26.94 11.14 4.34
CA SER A 14 28.27 11.73 4.23
C SER A 14 28.53 12.32 2.83
N GLU A 15 27.78 11.90 1.80
CA GLU A 15 28.03 12.32 0.41
C GLU A 15 26.80 12.84 -0.36
N ALA A 16 25.62 12.90 0.27
CA ALA A 16 24.47 13.53 -0.38
C ALA A 16 24.58 15.06 -0.24
N SER A 17 24.91 15.76 -1.33
CA SER A 17 24.79 17.23 -1.39
C SER A 17 23.34 17.70 -1.57
N ALA A 18 22.35 16.93 -1.10
CA ALA A 18 20.95 17.15 -1.39
C ALA A 18 20.14 17.18 -0.09
N SER A 19 19.41 18.27 0.10
CA SER A 19 18.33 18.35 1.06
C SER A 19 17.16 17.45 0.64
N LEU A 20 16.44 16.89 1.62
CA LEU A 20 15.26 16.06 1.40
C LEU A 20 14.02 16.70 2.03
N ASP A 21 12.94 16.80 1.25
CA ASP A 21 11.61 17.09 1.78
C ASP A 21 10.97 15.78 2.26
N VAL A 22 10.80 15.64 3.58
CA VAL A 22 10.23 14.46 4.24
C VAL A 22 8.81 14.76 4.72
N CYS A 23 7.88 13.86 4.41
CA CYS A 23 6.51 13.93 4.90
C CYS A 23 6.33 13.00 6.12
N ALA A 24 5.95 13.57 7.26
CA ALA A 24 5.46 12.77 8.40
C ALA A 24 3.95 12.72 8.40
N ILE A 25 3.43 11.52 8.63
CA ILE A 25 1.99 11.25 8.70
C ILE A 25 1.71 10.55 10.02
N GLY A 26 0.93 11.20 10.88
CA GLY A 26 0.55 10.64 12.18
C GLY A 26 -0.96 10.73 12.35
N GLU A 27 -1.64 9.59 12.23
CA GLU A 27 -2.97 9.28 12.81
C GLU A 27 -3.49 7.91 12.33
N TYR A 28 -3.08 7.45 11.14
CA TYR A 28 -3.54 6.20 10.51
C TYR A 28 -2.38 5.36 9.96
N GLU A 29 -2.70 4.18 9.42
CA GLU A 29 -1.73 3.42 8.63
C GLU A 29 -1.16 4.27 7.50
N THR A 30 0.15 4.16 7.30
CA THR A 30 0.88 4.96 6.32
C THR A 30 0.36 4.71 4.91
N ASP A 31 0.13 3.45 4.52
CA ASP A 31 -0.37 3.09 3.18
C ASP A 31 -1.75 3.70 2.89
N VAL A 32 -2.65 3.70 3.88
CA VAL A 32 -3.97 4.34 3.78
C VAL A 32 -3.81 5.83 3.50
N THR A 33 -2.96 6.51 4.28
CA THR A 33 -2.86 7.97 4.20
C THR A 33 -2.14 8.40 2.93
N CYS A 34 -1.05 7.72 2.56
CA CYS A 34 -0.32 7.97 1.33
C CYS A 34 -1.21 7.71 0.10
N ALA A 35 -1.99 6.62 0.10
CA ALA A 35 -2.94 6.33 -0.99
C ALA A 35 -3.96 7.47 -1.15
N HIS A 36 -4.50 7.96 -0.04
CA HIS A 36 -5.44 9.07 -0.06
C HIS A 36 -4.81 10.39 -0.51
N MET A 37 -3.57 10.70 -0.10
CA MET A 37 -2.82 11.86 -0.61
C MET A 37 -2.62 11.76 -2.12
N CYS A 38 -2.25 10.57 -2.62
CA CYS A 38 -2.05 10.33 -4.05
C CYS A 38 -3.35 10.48 -4.85
N GLN A 39 -4.47 9.96 -4.33
CA GLN A 39 -5.81 10.13 -4.92
C GLN A 39 -6.24 11.60 -5.02
N ARG A 40 -5.80 12.44 -4.08
CA ARG A 40 -6.08 13.89 -4.07
C ARG A 40 -5.11 14.71 -4.93
N GLY A 41 -4.09 14.08 -5.50
CA GLY A 41 -3.03 14.76 -6.25
C GLY A 41 -2.10 15.59 -5.37
N GLU A 42 -2.01 15.29 -4.06
CA GLU A 42 -1.06 15.93 -3.16
C GLU A 42 0.36 15.32 -3.32
N VAL A 43 0.44 14.09 -3.82
CA VAL A 43 1.67 13.41 -4.26
C VAL A 43 1.39 12.62 -5.54
N ASP A 44 2.41 12.44 -6.39
CA ASP A 44 2.22 11.80 -7.71
C ASP A 44 2.19 10.27 -7.66
N ALA A 45 2.95 9.67 -6.74
CA ALA A 45 3.08 8.23 -6.61
C ALA A 45 3.51 7.84 -5.19
N ILE A 46 3.39 6.55 -4.86
CA ILE A 46 3.88 5.97 -3.61
C ILE A 46 5.05 5.07 -3.94
N LEU A 47 6.15 5.21 -3.19
CA LEU A 47 7.23 4.24 -3.15
C LEU A 47 6.97 3.30 -1.98
N SER A 48 6.79 2.01 -2.23
CA SER A 48 6.60 1.03 -1.16
C SER A 48 6.94 -0.39 -1.64
N SER A 49 7.43 -1.21 -0.72
CA SER A 49 7.55 -2.66 -0.92
C SER A 49 6.21 -3.38 -0.83
N ASP A 50 5.18 -2.76 -0.25
CA ASP A 50 3.86 -3.35 -0.05
C ASP A 50 2.87 -2.88 -1.11
N TYR A 51 1.89 -3.74 -1.39
CA TYR A 51 0.87 -3.49 -2.41
C TYR A 51 -0.42 -2.89 -1.84
N ASP A 52 -0.51 -2.74 -0.52
CA ASP A 52 -1.75 -2.35 0.16
C ASP A 52 -2.22 -0.95 -0.24
N SER A 53 -1.28 -0.06 -0.54
CA SER A 53 -1.58 1.26 -1.09
C SER A 53 -2.41 1.21 -2.38
N LEU A 54 -2.24 0.19 -3.24
CA LEU A 54 -3.09 -0.02 -4.42
C LEU A 54 -4.51 -0.44 -4.01
N LEU A 55 -4.66 -1.22 -2.93
CA LEU A 55 -5.97 -1.62 -2.41
C LEU A 55 -6.74 -0.44 -1.80
N PHE A 56 -6.01 0.52 -1.24
CA PHE A 56 -6.55 1.82 -0.81
C PHE A 56 -6.76 2.79 -1.97
N GLY A 57 -6.45 2.38 -3.20
CA GLY A 57 -6.77 3.09 -4.43
C GLY A 57 -5.68 4.06 -4.89
N CYS A 58 -4.42 3.87 -4.48
CA CYS A 58 -3.28 4.60 -5.04
C CYS A 58 -3.18 4.34 -6.56
N PRO A 59 -3.16 5.38 -7.41
CA PRO A 59 -3.08 5.21 -8.86
C PRO A 59 -1.72 4.66 -9.34
N TYR A 60 -0.61 5.00 -8.67
CA TYR A 60 0.76 4.67 -9.06
C TYR A 60 1.59 4.19 -7.87
N LEU A 61 2.02 2.93 -7.91
CA LEU A 61 2.97 2.34 -6.98
C LEU A 61 4.31 2.14 -7.68
N ILE A 62 5.38 2.71 -7.11
CA ILE A 62 6.76 2.49 -7.51
C ILE A 62 7.34 1.42 -6.58
N LYS A 63 8.01 0.42 -7.17
CA LYS A 63 8.57 -0.74 -6.47
C LYS A 63 9.97 -1.06 -7.02
N ASP A 64 10.74 -1.81 -6.24
CA ASP A 64 11.97 -2.48 -6.66
C ASP A 64 12.94 -1.56 -7.43
N ILE A 65 13.26 -0.41 -6.85
CA ILE A 65 14.19 0.56 -7.43
C ILE A 65 15.59 -0.05 -7.53
N ASN A 66 16.09 -0.21 -8.75
CA ASN A 66 17.46 -0.58 -9.02
C ASN A 66 18.31 0.68 -9.24
N MET A 67 19.02 1.09 -8.20
CA MET A 67 19.90 2.28 -8.24
C MET A 67 21.12 2.11 -9.16
N VAL A 68 21.57 0.87 -9.40
CA VAL A 68 22.75 0.58 -10.23
C VAL A 68 22.41 0.71 -11.71
N GLU A 69 21.28 0.15 -12.10
CA GLU A 69 20.82 0.15 -13.50
C GLU A 69 19.91 1.33 -13.84
N GLY A 70 19.43 2.07 -12.83
CA GLY A 70 18.64 3.28 -13.02
C GLY A 70 17.20 3.04 -13.47
N TYR A 71 16.58 1.95 -13.03
CA TYR A 71 15.17 1.66 -13.32
C TYR A 71 14.38 1.32 -12.05
N ALA A 72 13.06 1.41 -12.14
CA ALA A 72 12.12 1.00 -11.10
C ALA A 72 10.88 0.38 -11.73
N ASP A 73 10.23 -0.52 -11.01
CA ASP A 73 8.95 -1.09 -11.43
C ASP A 73 7.83 -0.12 -11.08
N VAL A 74 6.97 0.17 -12.06
CA VAL A 74 5.80 1.05 -11.85
C VAL A 74 4.54 0.25 -12.12
N ILE A 75 3.70 0.14 -11.10
CA ILE A 75 2.43 -0.58 -11.14
C ILE A 75 1.31 0.46 -11.10
N THR A 76 0.39 0.36 -12.05
CA THR A 76 -0.78 1.25 -12.10
C THR A 76 -2.06 0.48 -11.87
N LEU A 77 -2.98 1.03 -11.08
CA LEU A 77 -4.30 0.42 -10.93
C LEU A 77 -5.01 0.22 -12.26
N GLN A 78 -4.87 1.19 -13.17
CA GLN A 78 -5.47 1.11 -14.50
C GLN A 78 -4.94 -0.07 -15.32
N SER A 79 -3.64 -0.37 -15.22
CA SER A 79 -3.06 -1.55 -15.89
C SER A 79 -3.62 -2.85 -15.31
N ILE A 80 -3.83 -2.94 -14.00
CA ILE A 80 -4.43 -4.11 -13.35
C ILE A 80 -5.87 -4.30 -13.83
N TYR A 81 -6.67 -3.24 -13.83
CA TYR A 81 -8.06 -3.27 -14.28
C TYR A 81 -8.15 -3.70 -15.75
N GLY A 82 -7.34 -3.10 -16.62
CA GLY A 82 -7.34 -3.40 -18.05
C GLY A 82 -6.84 -4.82 -18.36
N HIS A 83 -5.79 -5.27 -17.70
CA HIS A 83 -5.18 -6.58 -17.95
C HIS A 83 -6.11 -7.73 -17.54
N PHE A 84 -6.77 -7.59 -16.38
CA PHE A 84 -7.64 -8.63 -15.85
C PHE A 84 -9.13 -8.39 -16.15
N ASN A 85 -9.50 -7.27 -16.76
CA ASN A 85 -10.87 -6.85 -17.02
C ASN A 85 -11.74 -6.90 -15.74
N ILE A 86 -11.25 -6.26 -14.68
CA ILE A 86 -11.89 -6.18 -13.37
C ILE A 86 -11.92 -4.74 -12.86
N ASP A 87 -12.86 -4.42 -11.98
CA ASP A 87 -12.91 -3.12 -11.31
C ASP A 87 -12.17 -3.13 -9.94
N HIS A 88 -12.10 -1.95 -9.31
CA HIS A 88 -11.43 -1.80 -8.01
C HIS A 88 -12.04 -2.64 -6.90
N PHE A 89 -13.38 -2.75 -6.84
CA PHE A 89 -14.06 -3.55 -5.83
C PHE A 89 -13.75 -5.03 -5.99
N GLN A 90 -13.63 -5.48 -7.24
CA GLN A 90 -13.21 -6.83 -7.57
C GLN A 90 -11.76 -7.10 -7.18
N VAL A 91 -10.85 -6.14 -7.33
CA VAL A 91 -9.47 -6.26 -6.81
C VAL A 91 -9.47 -6.45 -5.29
N ILE A 92 -10.24 -5.64 -4.56
CA ILE A 92 -10.37 -5.76 -3.10
C ILE A 92 -10.93 -7.14 -2.72
N ASP A 93 -11.98 -7.59 -3.40
CA ASP A 93 -12.59 -8.90 -3.19
C ASP A 93 -11.60 -10.05 -3.41
N ILE A 94 -10.79 -9.97 -4.47
CA ILE A 94 -9.73 -10.95 -4.76
C ILE A 94 -8.73 -11.02 -3.59
N CYS A 95 -8.27 -9.87 -3.09
CA CYS A 95 -7.33 -9.80 -1.97
C CYS A 95 -7.94 -10.33 -0.66
N ILE A 96 -9.19 -9.98 -0.36
CA ILE A 96 -9.91 -10.52 0.81
C ILE A 96 -9.98 -12.05 0.74
N LEU A 97 -10.30 -12.62 -0.43
CA LEU A 97 -10.34 -14.08 -0.60
C LEU A 97 -8.96 -14.74 -0.44
N MET A 98 -7.88 -14.06 -0.88
CA MET A 98 -6.50 -14.53 -0.71
C MET A 98 -6.01 -14.43 0.74
N GLY A 99 -6.65 -13.58 1.54
CA GLY A 99 -6.24 -13.22 2.89
C GLY A 99 -5.47 -11.90 2.89
N THR A 100 -5.85 -11.02 3.80
CA THR A 100 -5.20 -9.73 4.09
C THR A 100 -4.91 -9.66 5.57
N ASP A 101 -4.18 -8.64 6.03
CA ASP A 101 -3.93 -8.45 7.47
C ASP A 101 -5.23 -8.24 8.27
N TYR A 102 -6.32 -7.88 7.59
CA TYR A 102 -7.63 -7.64 8.20
C TYR A 102 -8.53 -8.88 8.24
N ASN A 103 -8.17 -10.00 7.60
CA ASN A 103 -8.97 -11.22 7.63
C ASN A 103 -8.14 -12.50 7.61
N LYS A 104 -8.64 -13.52 8.31
CA LYS A 104 -8.03 -14.84 8.25
C LYS A 104 -8.08 -15.38 6.81
N LYS A 105 -6.95 -15.92 6.36
CA LYS A 105 -6.83 -16.57 5.06
C LYS A 105 -7.82 -17.73 4.94
N ILE A 106 -8.63 -17.72 3.89
CA ILE A 106 -9.46 -18.88 3.52
C ILE A 106 -8.52 -19.93 2.93
N GLY A 107 -8.51 -21.12 3.53
CA GLY A 107 -7.51 -22.14 3.23
C GLY A 107 -7.43 -22.53 1.75
N ARG A 108 -6.18 -22.70 1.24
CA ARG A 108 -5.85 -23.22 -0.10
C ARG A 108 -6.43 -22.45 -1.30
N VAL A 109 -6.83 -21.19 -1.14
CA VAL A 109 -7.21 -20.33 -2.26
C VAL A 109 -6.06 -19.37 -2.57
N GLY A 110 -5.64 -19.33 -3.83
CA GLY A 110 -4.54 -18.49 -4.30
C GLY A 110 -4.96 -17.56 -5.44
N PRO A 111 -4.05 -16.70 -5.93
CA PRO A 111 -4.37 -15.59 -6.84
C PRO A 111 -5.12 -16.00 -8.10
N LYS A 112 -4.70 -17.08 -8.76
CA LYS A 112 -5.34 -17.57 -9.98
C LYS A 112 -6.78 -18.04 -9.73
N THR A 113 -7.00 -18.69 -8.59
CA THR A 113 -8.31 -19.23 -8.21
C THR A 113 -9.27 -18.12 -7.83
N THR A 114 -8.82 -17.16 -7.01
CA THR A 114 -9.64 -16.01 -6.59
C THR A 114 -10.00 -15.14 -7.78
N LEU A 115 -9.04 -14.84 -8.66
CA LEU A 115 -9.28 -14.09 -9.88
C LEU A 115 -10.33 -14.76 -10.78
N ALA A 116 -10.17 -16.05 -11.09
CA ALA A 116 -11.12 -16.78 -11.94
C ALA A 116 -12.53 -16.80 -11.34
N GLU A 117 -12.63 -16.95 -10.02
CA GLU A 117 -13.89 -16.97 -9.30
C GLU A 117 -14.61 -15.61 -9.39
N ILE A 118 -13.87 -14.50 -9.20
CA ILE A 118 -14.42 -13.14 -9.26
C ILE A 118 -14.77 -12.75 -10.69
N GLN A 119 -13.95 -13.10 -11.69
CA GLN A 119 -14.30 -12.88 -13.10
C GLN A 119 -15.57 -13.63 -13.51
N SER A 120 -15.78 -14.84 -12.97
CA SER A 120 -16.95 -15.67 -13.30
C SER A 120 -18.23 -15.22 -12.58
N HIS A 121 -18.13 -14.75 -11.34
CA HIS A 121 -19.29 -14.51 -10.48
C HIS A 121 -19.51 -13.03 -10.09
N GLY A 122 -18.60 -12.16 -10.51
CA GLY A 122 -18.64 -10.71 -10.32
C GLY A 122 -18.26 -10.23 -8.92
N LYS A 123 -18.75 -10.90 -7.86
CA LYS A 123 -18.60 -10.47 -6.46
C LYS A 123 -18.15 -11.62 -5.56
N LEU A 124 -17.40 -11.28 -4.50
CA LEU A 124 -16.96 -12.24 -3.48
C LEU A 124 -18.13 -13.06 -2.91
N GLU A 125 -19.28 -12.45 -2.64
CA GLU A 125 -20.46 -13.10 -2.06
C GLU A 125 -20.96 -14.30 -2.87
N ASN A 126 -20.72 -14.27 -4.18
CA ASN A 126 -21.14 -15.31 -5.10
C ASN A 126 -20.09 -16.42 -5.25
N SER A 127 -18.91 -16.24 -4.66
CA SER A 127 -17.83 -17.23 -4.65
C SER A 127 -18.20 -18.45 -3.83
N LYS A 128 -17.87 -19.64 -4.32
CA LYS A 128 -17.97 -20.88 -3.52
C LYS A 128 -17.03 -20.90 -2.31
N TYR A 129 -16.05 -20.02 -2.26
CA TYR A 129 -15.12 -19.87 -1.13
C TYR A 129 -15.62 -18.88 -0.08
N TYR A 130 -16.73 -18.19 -0.34
CA TYR A 130 -17.29 -17.24 0.62
C TYR A 130 -17.79 -17.95 1.88
N ASN A 131 -17.19 -17.60 3.02
CA ASN A 131 -17.63 -18.04 4.33
C ASN A 131 -18.11 -16.85 5.16
N LYS A 132 -19.43 -16.67 5.26
CA LYS A 132 -20.05 -15.56 6.02
C LYS A 132 -19.70 -15.55 7.51
N LYS A 133 -19.34 -16.69 8.10
CA LYS A 133 -18.93 -16.76 9.52
C LYS A 133 -17.51 -16.24 9.74
N GLU A 134 -16.66 -16.33 8.73
CA GLU A 134 -15.25 -15.94 8.80
C GLU A 134 -15.00 -14.57 8.17
N LEU A 135 -15.81 -14.17 7.18
CA LEU A 135 -15.66 -12.93 6.44
C LEU A 135 -16.83 -11.96 6.68
N SER A 136 -16.55 -10.92 7.46
CA SER A 136 -17.42 -9.75 7.56
C SER A 136 -17.12 -8.75 6.44
N ILE A 137 -17.54 -9.10 5.22
CA ILE A 137 -17.22 -8.36 3.97
C ILE A 137 -17.56 -6.88 4.04
N ASN A 138 -18.69 -6.50 4.64
CA ASN A 138 -19.06 -5.09 4.77
C ASN A 138 -18.02 -4.31 5.59
N ARG A 139 -17.53 -4.90 6.69
CA ARG A 139 -16.46 -4.31 7.49
C ARG A 139 -15.14 -4.28 6.72
N LEU A 140 -14.80 -5.36 6.02
CA LEU A 140 -13.53 -5.46 5.28
C LEU A 140 -13.47 -4.45 4.14
N ARG A 141 -14.52 -4.35 3.31
CA ARG A 141 -14.59 -3.33 2.24
C ARG A 141 -14.62 -1.91 2.80
N GLN A 142 -15.17 -1.69 4.00
CA GLN A 142 -15.11 -0.38 4.67
C GLN A 142 -13.69 0.03 5.03
N ILE A 143 -12.82 -0.92 5.40
CA ILE A 143 -11.40 -0.63 5.70
C ILE A 143 -10.71 -0.06 4.46
N TYR A 144 -10.95 -0.65 3.29
CA TYR A 144 -10.38 -0.19 2.02
C TYR A 144 -11.11 1.01 1.39
N ASN A 145 -12.22 1.46 1.99
CA ASN A 145 -12.98 2.59 1.48
C ASN A 145 -12.52 3.89 2.18
N CYS A 146 -11.46 4.49 1.66
CA CYS A 146 -10.81 5.67 2.24
C CYS A 146 -11.48 7.00 1.87
N THR A 147 -12.81 7.06 1.71
CA THR A 147 -13.47 8.23 1.09
C THR A 147 -13.31 9.54 1.89
N TYR A 148 -13.01 9.47 3.19
CA TYR A 148 -12.86 10.64 4.06
C TYR A 148 -11.85 10.38 5.18
N LEU A 149 -10.56 10.39 4.86
CA LEU A 149 -9.51 10.42 5.88
C LEU A 149 -9.16 11.86 6.23
N LYS A 150 -9.25 12.23 7.51
CA LYS A 150 -8.61 13.45 8.02
C LYS A 150 -7.21 13.06 8.48
N TYR A 151 -6.21 13.80 8.06
CA TYR A 151 -4.83 13.56 8.49
C TYR A 151 -4.12 14.90 8.61
N LYS A 152 -3.05 14.90 9.41
CA LYS A 152 -2.11 16.00 9.48
C LYS A 152 -0.82 15.56 8.83
N VAL A 153 -0.46 16.25 7.75
CA VAL A 153 0.85 16.15 7.13
C VAL A 153 1.71 17.27 7.69
N ARG A 154 2.94 16.94 8.06
CA ARG A 154 4.01 17.92 8.25
C ARG A 154 5.14 17.60 7.29
N TRP A 155 5.55 18.62 6.56
CA TRP A 155 6.72 18.59 5.72
C TRP A 155 7.92 19.09 6.52
N PHE A 156 9.00 18.33 6.47
CA PHE A 156 10.28 18.64 7.09
C PHE A 156 11.31 18.79 6.00
N PHE A 157 12.15 19.80 6.12
CA PHE A 157 13.33 19.95 5.28
C PHE A 157 14.52 19.45 6.08
N ILE A 158 15.07 18.30 5.68
CA ILE A 158 16.22 17.70 6.36
C ILE A 158 17.45 17.92 5.48
N LYS A 159 18.50 18.52 6.05
CA LYS A 159 19.79 18.61 5.38
C LYS A 159 20.65 17.41 5.71
N ALA A 160 21.55 17.11 4.78
CA ALA A 160 22.59 16.14 4.98
C ALA A 160 23.37 16.40 6.28
N ASN A 161 23.51 15.35 7.11
CA ASN A 161 24.23 15.37 8.39
C ASN A 161 23.60 16.22 9.52
N GLU A 162 22.32 16.59 9.42
CA GLU A 162 21.57 17.14 10.57
C GLU A 162 20.92 15.98 11.38
N GLU A 163 21.09 15.99 12.70
CA GLU A 163 20.37 15.07 13.59
C GLU A 163 18.88 15.44 13.59
N PHE A 164 18.02 14.47 13.26
CA PHE A 164 16.57 14.64 13.27
C PHE A 164 15.98 13.81 14.42
N ASP A 165 15.28 14.47 15.35
CA ASP A 165 14.63 13.79 16.47
C ASP A 165 13.37 13.05 16.00
N MET A 166 13.54 11.75 15.75
CA MET A 166 12.48 10.82 15.36
C MET A 166 11.42 10.60 16.46
N LEU A 167 11.61 11.08 17.69
CA LEU A 167 10.63 10.94 18.77
C LEU A 167 9.60 12.07 18.80
N GLU A 168 9.89 13.24 18.22
CA GLU A 168 8.90 14.32 18.13
C GLU A 168 7.83 14.07 17.06
N CYS A 169 8.08 13.17 16.11
CA CYS A 169 7.17 12.86 15.02
C CYS A 169 7.14 11.36 14.79
N SER A 170 5.96 10.76 14.76
CA SER A 170 5.76 9.36 14.36
C SER A 170 6.05 9.20 12.85
N ILE A 171 7.31 9.38 12.43
CA ILE A 171 7.71 9.32 11.02
C ILE A 171 8.06 7.89 10.68
N LYS A 172 7.27 7.28 9.79
CA LYS A 172 7.76 6.21 8.92
C LYS A 172 8.30 6.89 7.66
N ILE A 173 9.60 6.80 7.44
CA ILE A 173 10.23 7.18 6.17
C ILE A 173 9.95 6.00 5.23
N LEU A 174 9.22 6.27 4.14
CA LEU A 174 8.98 5.32 3.05
C LEU A 174 10.19 5.30 2.11
#